data_AF-A0A8T4ZZV1-F1
#
_entry.id   AF-A0A8T4ZZV1-F1
#
_cell.length_a   1.000
_cell.length_b   1.000
_cell.length_c   1.000
_cell.angle_alpha   90.00
_cell.angle_beta   90.00
_cell.angle_gamma   90.00
#
_symmetry.space_group_name_H-M   'P 1'
#
loop_
_entity.id
_entity.type
_entity.pdbx_description
1 polymer ?
#
loop_
_entity_poly.entity_id
_entity_poly.type
_entity_poly.pdbx_seq_one_letter_code
_entity_poly.pdbx_strand_id
1 'polypeptide(L)'
;MMKKATIRKSGIYTIDLTKIDGDGAFPCPKCGVIISPDDETEEVYQIVETKVKGDDLAEIILRCNKCGSTIRLVGFLQQSIEG
;
A
#
# COMPACT_ATOMS: atom_id res chain seq x y z
N MET A 1 13.52 29.60 -20.91
CA MET A 1 12.43 28.73 -20.45
C MET A 1 12.99 27.71 -19.47
N MET A 2 12.75 27.86 -18.16
CA MET A 2 13.35 26.99 -17.12
C MET A 2 12.84 25.54 -17.27
N LYS A 3 13.81 24.61 -17.34
CA LYS A 3 13.58 23.16 -17.21
C LYS A 3 13.10 22.89 -15.79
N LYS A 4 11.79 22.80 -15.57
CA LYS A 4 11.25 22.27 -14.31
C LYS A 4 11.47 20.76 -14.33
N ALA A 5 12.64 20.32 -13.89
CA ALA A 5 12.86 18.95 -13.48
C ALA A 5 11.99 18.72 -12.24
N THR A 6 10.76 18.26 -12.47
CA THR A 6 9.85 17.83 -11.41
C THR A 6 10.57 16.71 -10.68
N ILE A 7 10.97 16.98 -9.44
CA ILE A 7 11.62 16.05 -8.53
C ILE A 7 10.80 14.75 -8.55
N ARG A 8 11.29 13.74 -9.26
CA ARG A 8 10.75 12.38 -9.19
C ARG A 8 11.16 11.88 -7.82
N LYS A 9 10.38 12.25 -6.79
CA LYS A 9 10.48 11.63 -5.48
C LYS A 9 10.14 10.16 -5.70
N SER A 10 11.17 9.35 -5.89
CA SER A 10 11.12 7.89 -5.80
C SER A 10 10.87 7.51 -4.33
N GLY A 11 9.79 8.04 -3.75
CA GLY A 11 9.39 7.80 -2.38
C GLY A 11 8.36 6.69 -2.38
N ILE A 12 8.63 5.64 -1.62
CA ILE A 12 7.64 4.62 -1.29
C ILE A 12 6.50 5.32 -0.55
N TYR A 13 5.26 5.14 -1.01
CA TYR A 13 4.10 5.78 -0.39
C TYR A 13 3.70 5.02 0.85
N THR A 14 3.90 5.58 2.03
CA THR A 14 3.45 4.92 3.26
C THR A 14 1.98 5.26 3.53
N ILE A 15 1.14 4.24 3.63
CA ILE A 15 -0.30 4.34 3.88
C ILE A 15 -0.58 3.63 5.21
N ASP A 16 -1.23 4.35 6.11
CA ASP A 16 -1.57 3.86 7.44
C ASP A 16 -3.04 3.47 7.46
N LEU A 17 -3.31 2.16 7.48
CA LEU A 17 -4.67 1.62 7.45
C LEU A 17 -5.48 2.04 8.68
N THR A 18 -4.84 2.29 9.83
CA THR A 18 -5.54 2.77 11.04
C THR A 18 -6.15 4.16 10.89
N LYS A 19 -5.70 4.92 9.90
CA LYS A 19 -6.20 6.28 9.61
C LYS A 19 -7.25 6.31 8.51
N ILE A 20 -7.48 5.17 7.84
CA ILE A 20 -8.48 5.05 6.79
C ILE A 20 -9.77 4.57 7.46
N ASP A 21 -10.75 5.44 7.49
CA ASP A 21 -12.09 5.13 8.00
C ASP A 21 -12.85 4.39 6.89
N GLY A 22 -13.13 3.09 7.08
CA GLY A 22 -13.83 2.24 6.10
C GLY A 22 -13.23 0.84 5.95
N ASP A 23 -13.46 0.20 4.80
CA ASP A 23 -13.08 -1.18 4.47
C ASP A 23 -11.56 -1.37 4.21
N GLY A 24 -10.74 -0.38 4.55
CA GLY A 24 -9.32 -0.35 4.22
C GLY A 24 -9.02 -0.07 2.74
N ALA A 25 -10.01 0.27 1.92
CA ALA A 25 -9.83 0.67 0.52
C ALA A 25 -9.22 2.08 0.41
N PHE A 26 -8.13 2.21 -0.36
CA PHE A 26 -7.44 3.50 -0.55
C PHE A 26 -7.09 3.75 -2.02
N PRO A 27 -7.21 5.00 -2.50
CA PRO A 27 -6.76 5.35 -3.84
C PRO A 27 -5.23 5.42 -3.88
N CYS A 28 -4.64 4.85 -4.94
CA CYS A 28 -3.21 4.94 -5.20
C CYS A 28 -2.81 6.42 -5.34
N PRO A 29 -1.84 6.92 -4.56
CA PRO A 29 -1.46 8.33 -4.59
C PRO A 29 -0.79 8.77 -5.92
N LYS A 30 -0.46 7.81 -6.79
CA LYS A 30 0.17 8.07 -8.09
C LYS A 30 -0.84 8.15 -9.24
N CYS A 31 -1.76 7.20 -9.33
CA CYS A 31 -2.71 7.10 -10.45
C CYS A 31 -4.19 7.19 -10.04
N GLY A 32 -4.50 7.12 -8.75
CA GLY A 32 -5.86 7.15 -8.23
C GLY A 32 -6.64 5.83 -8.33
N VAL A 33 -6.00 4.71 -8.74
CA VAL A 33 -6.69 3.41 -8.73
C VAL A 33 -7.04 3.01 -7.30
N ILE A 34 -8.26 2.52 -7.08
CA ILE A 34 -8.67 2.04 -5.75
C ILE A 34 -7.96 0.72 -5.48
N ILE A 35 -7.23 0.66 -4.37
CA ILE A 35 -6.57 -0.53 -3.85
C ILE A 35 -7.32 -0.92 -2.58
N SER A 36 -7.93 -2.09 -2.60
CA SER A 36 -8.63 -2.65 -1.44
C SER A 36 -7.88 -3.87 -0.95
N PRO A 37 -7.75 -4.10 0.37
CA PRO A 37 -7.14 -5.30 0.90
C PRO A 37 -7.92 -6.59 0.55
N ASP A 38 -9.21 -6.45 0.22
CA ASP A 38 -10.07 -7.52 -0.30
C ASP A 38 -9.80 -7.87 -1.78
N ASP A 39 -9.05 -7.02 -2.49
CA ASP A 39 -8.74 -7.22 -3.91
C ASP A 39 -7.57 -8.21 -4.06
N GLU A 40 -7.86 -9.49 -3.83
CA GLU A 40 -6.90 -10.61 -3.91
C GLU A 40 -6.57 -11.04 -5.34
N THR A 41 -7.19 -10.40 -6.34
CA THR A 41 -7.09 -10.79 -7.75
C THR A 41 -5.71 -10.55 -8.37
N GLU A 42 -4.80 -9.87 -7.65
CA GLU A 42 -3.49 -9.40 -8.13
C GLU A 42 -3.55 -8.52 -9.40
N GLU A 43 -4.75 -8.15 -9.89
CA GLU A 43 -4.92 -7.38 -11.12
C GLU A 43 -4.59 -5.90 -10.92
N VAL A 44 -4.88 -5.38 -9.73
CA VAL A 44 -4.74 -3.95 -9.40
C VAL A 44 -3.38 -3.65 -8.76
N TYR A 45 -2.94 -4.51 -7.86
CA TYR A 45 -1.66 -4.43 -7.17
C TYR A 45 -1.08 -5.83 -6.96
N GLN A 46 0.23 -5.90 -6.75
CA GLN A 46 0.93 -7.12 -6.37
C GLN A 46 1.63 -6.88 -5.03
N ILE A 47 1.65 -7.88 -4.16
CA ILE A 47 2.46 -7.84 -2.93
C ILE A 47 3.90 -8.11 -3.32
N VAL A 48 4.79 -7.15 -3.07
CA VAL A 48 6.22 -7.28 -3.36
C VAL A 48 6.97 -7.87 -2.17
N GLU A 49 6.65 -7.40 -0.97
CA GLU A 49 7.32 -7.83 0.25
C GLU A 49 6.35 -7.71 1.42
N THR A 50 6.28 -8.71 2.28
CA THR A 50 5.53 -8.65 3.53
C THR A 50 6.53 -8.80 4.66
N LYS A 51 6.49 -7.89 5.63
CA LYS A 51 7.30 -8.00 6.84
C LYS A 51 6.43 -8.38 8.00
N VAL A 52 6.87 -9.42 8.68
CA VAL A 52 6.31 -9.89 9.93
C VAL A 52 7.30 -9.59 11.06
N LYS A 53 6.79 -9.23 12.23
CA LYS A 53 7.58 -8.97 13.43
C LYS A 53 7.09 -9.87 14.56
N GLY A 54 7.76 -11.02 14.71
CA GLY A 54 7.26 -12.10 15.55
C GLY A 54 6.07 -12.78 14.87
N ASP A 55 4.93 -12.79 15.55
CA ASP A 55 3.65 -13.32 15.05
C ASP A 55 2.71 -12.22 14.51
N ASP A 56 3.14 -10.95 14.55
CA ASP A 56 2.51 -9.78 13.93
C ASP A 56 2.98 -9.62 12.46
N LEU A 57 2.14 -9.05 11.59
CA LEU A 57 2.43 -8.81 10.16
C LEU A 57 2.80 -7.36 9.79
N ALA A 58 3.32 -6.62 10.78
CA ALA A 58 4.02 -5.32 10.79
C ALA A 58 3.78 -4.35 9.62
N GLU A 59 4.23 -4.71 8.41
CA GLU A 59 4.09 -3.87 7.22
C GLU A 59 4.06 -4.71 5.94
N ILE A 60 3.37 -4.21 4.92
CA ILE A 60 3.29 -4.85 3.61
C ILE A 60 3.67 -3.85 2.54
N ILE A 61 4.62 -4.22 1.69
CA ILE A 61 5.02 -3.49 0.50
C ILE A 61 4.23 -4.02 -0.69
N LEU A 62 3.31 -3.20 -1.17
CA LEU A 62 2.56 -3.41 -2.40
C LEU A 62 3.19 -2.65 -3.56
N ARG A 63 3.01 -3.16 -4.77
CA ARG A 63 3.30 -2.44 -6.01
C ARG A 63 2.06 -2.39 -6.86
N CYS A 64 1.65 -1.18 -7.21
CA CYS A 64 0.52 -0.96 -8.09
C CYS A 64 0.86 -1.43 -9.51
N ASN A 65 0.04 -2.33 -10.07
CA ASN A 65 0.23 -2.84 -11.43
C ASN A 65 -0.16 -1.82 -12.50
N LYS A 66 -1.08 -0.90 -12.17
CA LYS A 66 -1.50 0.17 -13.10
C LYS A 66 -0.38 1.19 -13.39
N CYS A 67 0.38 1.60 -12.38
CA CYS A 67 1.36 2.69 -12.50
C CYS A 67 2.78 2.32 -12.07
N GLY A 68 3.00 1.09 -11.59
CA GLY A 68 4.28 0.59 -11.12
C GLY A 68 4.78 1.23 -9.82
N SER A 69 3.92 1.88 -9.04
CA SER A 69 4.32 2.59 -7.82
C SER A 69 4.36 1.67 -6.61
N THR A 70 5.38 1.83 -5.77
CA THR A 70 5.55 1.08 -4.52
C THR A 70 4.85 1.79 -3.37
N ILE A 71 4.05 1.06 -2.63
CA ILE A 71 3.19 1.51 -1.54
C ILE A 71 3.51 0.62 -0.33
N ARG A 72 3.72 1.22 0.82
CA ARG A 72 3.98 0.55 2.09
C ARG A 72 2.76 0.71 2.96
N LEU A 73 2.02 -0.36 3.14
CA LEU A 73 0.94 -0.44 4.10
C LEU A 73 1.51 -0.71 5.49
N VAL A 74 1.00 0.05 6.46
CA VAL A 74 1.24 -0.13 7.89
C VAL A 74 -0.11 -0.03 8.60
N GLY A 75 -0.14 -0.39 9.88
CA GLY A 75 -1.38 -0.29 10.66
C GLY A 75 -2.25 -1.55 10.57
N PHE A 76 -1.65 -2.69 10.23
CA PHE A 76 -2.29 -3.98 10.39
C PHE A 76 -2.40 -4.27 11.89
N LEU A 77 -3.58 -4.00 12.47
CA LEU A 77 -3.89 -4.43 13.83
C LEU A 77 -4.13 -5.92 13.77
N GLN A 78 -3.26 -6.68 14.45
CA GLN A 78 -3.31 -8.14 14.46
C GLN A 78 -4.72 -8.60 14.86
N GLN A 79 -5.49 -9.10 13.88
CA GLN A 79 -6.77 -9.73 14.16
C GLN A 79 -6.42 -11.06 14.83
N SER A 80 -6.48 -11.06 16.16
CA SER A 80 -6.31 -12.25 16.96
C SER A 80 -7.15 -13.37 16.38
N ILE A 81 -6.49 -14.39 15.81
CA ILE A 81 -7.12 -15.68 15.59
C ILE A 81 -7.29 -16.29 17.00
N GLU A 82 -8.39 -15.94 17.66
CA GLU A 82 -8.95 -16.77 18.72
C GLU A 82 -9.92 -17.73 18.04
N GLY A 83 -9.47 -18.97 17.82
CA GLY A 83 -10.26 -20.07 17.28
C GLY A 83 -9.69 -21.40 17.72
#